data_AF-A0A2K8N5C8-F1
#
_entry.id   AF-A0A2K8N5C8-F1
#
_cell.length_a   1.000
_cell.length_b   1.000
_cell.length_c   1.000
_cell.angle_alpha   90.00
_cell.angle_beta   90.00
_cell.angle_gamma   90.00
#
_symmetry.space_group_name_H-M   'P 1'
#
loop_
_entity.id
_entity.type
_entity.pdbx_description
1 polymer ?
#
loop_
_entity_poly.entity_id
_entity_poly.type
_entity_poly.pdbx_seq_one_letter_code
_entity_poly.pdbx_strand_id
1 'polypeptide(L)'
;MKDGVGDYEAIQDLTELACWAKKDPDAFAELSRRFHPLMASIAKKYWLPNDTEDETMQILRIELWNAVKKFRPERSFEGFVKMFLRNRMKTVITRKAFGEENRFWQSVDRLTWAPDRIHHQAYPSPEDEVVHKLATASLRKGLCQALQQALRIWNDNVSSADTSTGTPTVRYRTD
;
A
#
# COMPACT_ATOMS: atom_id res chain seq x y z
N MET A 1 -33.06 28.81 -0.32
CA MET A 1 -33.24 27.38 -0.62
C MET A 1 -32.28 26.62 0.28
N LYS A 2 -32.79 25.91 1.29
CA LYS A 2 -31.96 24.99 2.08
C LYS A 2 -31.99 23.67 1.32
N ASP A 3 -30.93 23.41 0.58
CA ASP A 3 -30.74 22.14 -0.11
C ASP A 3 -30.75 21.02 0.94
N GLY A 4 -31.52 19.97 0.66
CA GLY A 4 -31.78 18.89 1.60
C GLY A 4 -30.50 18.14 1.94
N VAL A 5 -29.88 18.50 3.06
CA VAL A 5 -28.86 17.67 3.72
C VAL A 5 -29.54 16.36 4.08
N GLY A 6 -29.29 15.32 3.28
CA GLY A 6 -29.77 13.98 3.58
C GLY A 6 -29.19 13.54 4.92
N ASP A 7 -30.05 13.16 5.87
CA ASP A 7 -29.63 12.57 7.13
C ASP A 7 -29.14 11.12 6.87
N TYR A 8 -27.94 11.01 6.31
CA TYR A 8 -27.31 9.72 5.99
C TYR A 8 -26.89 8.94 7.24
N GLU A 9 -26.80 9.62 8.39
CA GLU A 9 -26.52 8.95 9.68
C GLU A 9 -27.66 8.01 10.07
N ALA A 10 -28.90 8.36 9.74
CA ALA A 10 -30.08 7.54 10.02
C ALA A 10 -30.16 6.25 9.16
N ILE A 11 -29.52 6.20 8.00
CA ILE A 11 -29.53 5.01 7.12
C ILE A 11 -28.70 3.92 7.78
N GLN A 12 -29.31 2.87 8.33
CA GLN A 12 -28.57 1.77 8.95
C GLN A 12 -28.02 0.75 7.95
N ASP A 13 -28.71 0.56 6.81
CA ASP A 13 -28.28 -0.40 5.80
C ASP A 13 -27.12 0.17 4.97
N LEU A 14 -25.96 -0.45 5.09
CA LEU A 14 -24.75 -0.12 4.32
C LEU A 14 -24.93 -0.33 2.81
N THR A 15 -25.85 -1.21 2.41
CA THR A 15 -26.18 -1.47 1.00
C THR A 15 -26.96 -0.30 0.42
N GLU A 16 -27.96 0.19 1.14
CA GLU A 16 -28.70 1.39 0.77
C GLU A 16 -27.78 2.62 0.73
N LEU A 17 -26.97 2.81 1.78
CA LEU A 17 -26.01 3.92 1.84
C LEU A 17 -25.00 3.88 0.68
N ALA A 18 -24.55 2.69 0.26
CA ALA A 18 -23.67 2.54 -0.91
C ALA A 18 -24.36 2.89 -2.23
N CYS A 19 -25.66 2.66 -2.36
CA CYS A 19 -26.44 3.09 -3.52
C CYS A 19 -26.57 4.61 -3.57
N TRP A 20 -26.80 5.27 -2.43
CA TRP A 20 -26.81 6.73 -2.32
C TRP A 20 -25.44 7.35 -2.59
N ALA A 21 -24.37 6.76 -2.05
CA ALA A 21 -23.00 7.21 -2.23
C ALA A 21 -22.56 7.28 -3.70
N LYS A 22 -23.22 6.58 -4.63
CA LYS A 22 -22.95 6.73 -6.07
C LYS A 22 -23.32 8.10 -6.63
N LYS A 23 -24.29 8.77 -6.00
CA LYS A 23 -24.92 10.00 -6.48
C LYS A 23 -24.61 11.18 -5.58
N ASP A 24 -24.41 10.94 -4.29
CA ASP A 24 -24.23 11.96 -3.28
C ASP A 24 -22.85 11.84 -2.58
N PRO A 25 -22.00 12.89 -2.64
CA PRO A 25 -20.72 12.93 -1.93
C PRO A 25 -20.85 12.81 -0.41
N ASP A 26 -21.92 13.33 0.20
CA ASP A 26 -22.12 13.29 1.66
C ASP A 26 -22.47 11.87 2.11
N ALA A 27 -23.26 11.15 1.31
CA ALA A 27 -23.50 9.72 1.52
C ALA A 27 -22.20 8.91 1.43
N PHE A 28 -21.29 9.27 0.51
CA PHE A 28 -19.98 8.64 0.43
C PHE A 28 -19.10 8.99 1.64
N ALA A 29 -19.14 10.24 2.12
CA ALA A 29 -18.41 10.65 3.32
C ALA A 29 -18.84 9.84 4.55
N GLU A 30 -20.14 9.67 4.74
CA GLU A 30 -20.70 8.86 5.83
C GLU A 30 -20.34 7.37 5.68
N LEU A 31 -20.46 6.82 4.47
CA LEU A 31 -20.04 5.45 4.19
C LEU A 31 -18.54 5.24 4.50
N SER A 32 -17.70 6.19 4.08
CA SER A 32 -16.25 6.18 4.33
C SER A 32 -15.94 6.22 5.83
N ARG A 33 -16.68 7.03 6.60
CA ARG A 33 -16.58 7.08 8.07
C ARG A 33 -16.90 5.72 8.69
N ARG A 34 -17.97 5.05 8.25
CA ARG A 34 -18.36 3.72 8.76
C ARG A 34 -17.36 2.62 8.43
N PHE A 35 -16.73 2.69 7.26
CA PHE A 35 -15.69 1.74 6.85
C PHE A 35 -14.28 2.10 7.35
N HIS A 36 -14.12 3.25 8.02
CA HIS A 36 -12.81 3.68 8.54
C HIS A 36 -12.14 2.64 9.45
N PRO A 37 -12.82 1.99 10.43
CA PRO A 37 -12.17 0.99 11.27
C PRO A 37 -11.67 -0.23 10.47
N LEU A 38 -12.41 -0.66 9.44
CA LEU A 38 -11.98 -1.73 8.55
C LEU A 38 -10.75 -1.30 7.75
N MET A 39 -10.76 -0.10 7.18
CA MET A 39 -9.63 0.43 6.43
C MET A 39 -8.39 0.55 7.31
N ALA A 40 -8.51 1.08 8.52
CA ALA A 40 -7.38 1.15 9.47
C ALA A 40 -6.83 -0.24 9.82
N SER A 41 -7.69 -1.24 10.03
CA SER A 41 -7.26 -2.63 10.24
C SER A 41 -6.50 -3.20 9.03
N ILE A 42 -6.97 -2.92 7.81
CA ILE A 42 -6.31 -3.34 6.58
C ILE A 42 -4.97 -2.60 6.42
N ALA A 43 -4.93 -1.29 6.65
CA ALA A 43 -3.72 -0.49 6.53
C ALA A 43 -2.61 -1.01 7.44
N LYS A 44 -2.93 -1.32 8.70
CA LYS A 44 -1.99 -1.94 9.66
C LYS A 44 -1.47 -3.29 9.20
N LYS A 45 -2.33 -4.14 8.62
CA LYS A 45 -1.93 -5.47 8.15
C LYS A 45 -1.03 -5.43 6.91
N TYR A 46 -1.22 -4.43 6.05
CA TYR A 46 -0.60 -4.34 4.73
C TYR A 46 0.40 -3.18 4.64
N TRP A 47 0.89 -2.71 5.78
CA TRP A 47 1.86 -1.63 5.86
C TRP A 47 3.17 -2.02 5.14
N LEU A 48 3.67 -1.12 4.30
CA LEU A 48 4.93 -1.27 3.58
C LEU A 48 5.99 -0.36 4.23
N PRO A 49 7.27 -0.78 4.30
CA PRO A 49 8.33 -0.04 5.00
C PRO A 49 8.58 1.41 4.52
N ASN A 50 8.10 1.77 3.33
CA ASN A 50 8.30 3.09 2.72
C ASN A 50 7.00 3.90 2.58
N ASP A 51 5.85 3.34 2.98
CA ASP A 51 4.57 4.05 2.96
C ASP A 51 4.21 4.49 4.39
N THR A 52 3.64 5.67 4.52
CA THR A 52 2.97 6.10 5.74
C THR A 52 1.61 5.42 5.89
N GLU A 53 1.10 5.35 7.12
CA GLU A 53 -0.28 4.87 7.38
C GLU A 53 -1.30 5.73 6.62
N ASP A 54 -1.08 7.05 6.54
CA ASP A 54 -1.94 8.00 5.82
C ASP A 54 -2.00 7.74 4.31
N GLU A 55 -0.87 7.45 3.67
CA GLU A 55 -0.83 7.07 2.24
C GLU A 55 -1.62 5.78 2.00
N THR A 56 -1.46 4.80 2.87
CA THR A 56 -2.19 3.52 2.79
C THR A 56 -3.69 3.75 2.97
N MET A 57 -4.07 4.61 3.92
CA MET A 57 -5.46 5.01 4.15
C MET A 57 -6.05 5.77 2.97
N GLN A 58 -5.27 6.63 2.30
CA GLN A 58 -5.71 7.33 1.10
C GLN A 58 -5.98 6.36 -0.04
N ILE A 59 -5.10 5.38 -0.26
CA ILE A 59 -5.30 4.32 -1.26
C ILE A 59 -6.59 3.55 -0.95
N LEU A 60 -6.82 3.18 0.31
CA LEU A 60 -8.02 2.45 0.72
C LEU A 60 -9.31 3.26 0.50
N ARG A 61 -9.31 4.58 0.75
CA ARG A 61 -10.45 5.44 0.45
C ARG A 61 -10.74 5.53 -1.05
N ILE A 62 -9.71 5.62 -1.88
CA ILE A 62 -9.85 5.60 -3.36
C ILE A 62 -10.45 4.27 -3.80
N GLU A 63 -9.97 3.16 -3.23
CA GLU A 63 -10.48 1.83 -3.57
C GLU A 63 -11.90 1.59 -3.03
N LEU A 64 -12.28 2.21 -1.90
CA LEU A 64 -13.64 2.20 -1.40
C LEU A 64 -14.58 2.92 -2.39
N TRP A 65 -14.18 4.08 -2.92
CA TRP A 65 -14.92 4.76 -3.97
C TRP A 65 -15.08 3.89 -5.23
N ASN A 66 -14.02 3.18 -5.62
CA ASN A 66 -14.08 2.25 -6.74
C ASN A 66 -15.01 1.05 -6.46
N ALA A 67 -15.06 0.57 -5.22
CA ALA A 67 -15.99 -0.47 -4.80
C ALA A 67 -17.44 0.03 -4.92
N VAL A 68 -17.75 1.23 -4.42
CA VAL A 68 -19.08 1.86 -4.55
C VAL A 68 -19.54 1.90 -6.01
N LYS A 69 -18.69 2.40 -6.92
CA LYS A 69 -19.01 2.47 -8.36
C LYS A 69 -19.28 1.10 -8.98
N LYS A 70 -18.50 0.08 -8.60
CA LYS A 70 -18.60 -1.29 -9.15
C LYS A 70 -19.67 -2.14 -8.48
N PHE A 71 -20.20 -1.70 -7.36
CA PHE A 71 -21.14 -2.49 -6.58
C PHE A 71 -22.45 -2.70 -7.34
N ARG A 72 -22.89 -3.95 -7.36
CA ARG A 72 -24.23 -4.36 -7.79
C ARG A 72 -24.95 -4.95 -6.57
N PRO A 73 -26.21 -4.56 -6.30
CA PRO A 73 -26.95 -4.96 -5.11
C PRO A 73 -27.47 -6.40 -5.16
N GLU A 74 -26.64 -7.33 -5.62
CA GLU A 74 -26.90 -8.78 -5.65
C GLU A 74 -26.45 -9.46 -4.34
N ARG A 75 -25.65 -8.77 -3.53
CA ARG A 75 -25.09 -9.22 -2.25
C ARG A 75 -24.91 -8.03 -1.30
N SER A 76 -24.67 -8.29 -0.01
CA SER A 76 -24.40 -7.21 0.95
C SER A 76 -23.17 -6.40 0.57
N PHE A 77 -23.27 -5.08 0.70
CA PHE A 77 -22.15 -4.19 0.39
C PHE A 77 -20.94 -4.45 1.30
N GLU A 78 -21.19 -4.74 2.57
CA GLU A 78 -20.13 -4.99 3.55
C GLU A 78 -19.25 -6.20 3.18
N GLY A 79 -19.87 -7.34 2.84
CA GLY A 79 -19.12 -8.54 2.43
C GLY A 79 -18.32 -8.29 1.15
N PHE A 80 -18.94 -7.58 0.19
CA PHE A 80 -18.28 -7.18 -1.05
C PHE A 80 -17.06 -6.29 -0.81
N VAL A 81 -17.20 -5.21 -0.02
CA VAL A 81 -16.13 -4.25 0.26
C VAL A 81 -14.97 -4.90 0.99
N LYS A 82 -15.25 -5.73 2.00
CA LYS A 82 -14.21 -6.46 2.75
C LYS A 82 -13.32 -7.28 1.82
N MET A 83 -13.92 -8.04 0.91
CA MET A 83 -13.19 -8.80 -0.10
C MET A 83 -12.46 -7.88 -1.09
N PHE A 84 -13.16 -6.86 -1.61
CA PHE A 84 -12.63 -5.95 -2.61
C PHE A 84 -11.37 -5.22 -2.11
N LEU A 85 -11.43 -4.55 -0.97
CA LEU A 85 -10.32 -3.78 -0.42
C LEU A 85 -9.09 -4.65 -0.14
N ARG A 86 -9.27 -5.84 0.43
CA ARG A 86 -8.16 -6.78 0.69
C ARG A 86 -7.47 -7.21 -0.61
N ASN A 87 -8.24 -7.57 -1.64
CA ASN A 87 -7.68 -7.97 -2.94
C ASN A 87 -6.95 -6.82 -3.65
N ARG A 88 -7.47 -5.59 -3.52
CA ARG A 88 -6.80 -4.40 -4.06
C ARG A 88 -5.48 -4.12 -3.33
N MET A 89 -5.45 -4.22 -2.00
CA MET A 89 -4.21 -4.04 -1.25
C MET A 89 -3.16 -5.10 -1.58
N LYS A 90 -3.54 -6.38 -1.72
CA LYS A 90 -2.64 -7.42 -2.22
C LYS A 90 -2.04 -7.04 -3.57
N THR A 91 -2.86 -6.55 -4.51
CA THR A 91 -2.40 -6.10 -5.83
C THR A 91 -1.43 -4.92 -5.75
N VAL A 92 -1.72 -3.92 -4.90
CA VAL A 92 -0.87 -2.75 -4.70
C VAL A 92 0.49 -3.16 -4.16
N ILE A 93 0.50 -4.00 -3.12
CA ILE A 93 1.73 -4.51 -2.52
C ILE A 93 2.55 -5.32 -3.51
N THR A 94 1.95 -6.26 -4.23
CA THR A 94 2.66 -7.06 -5.24
C THR A 94 3.29 -6.17 -6.31
N ARG A 95 2.59 -5.10 -6.73
CA ARG A 95 3.15 -4.14 -7.69
C ARG A 95 4.29 -3.31 -7.11
N LYS A 96 4.19 -2.85 -5.86
CA LYS A 96 5.26 -2.09 -5.21
C LYS A 96 6.50 -2.96 -4.93
N ALA A 97 6.30 -4.21 -4.51
CA ALA A 97 7.39 -5.14 -4.21
C ALA A 97 8.13 -5.64 -5.48
N PHE A 98 7.41 -5.86 -6.59
CA PHE A 98 7.97 -6.52 -7.78
C PHE A 98 7.85 -5.70 -9.09
N GLY A 99 7.54 -4.42 -9.01
CA GLY A 99 7.02 -3.58 -10.12
C GLY A 99 7.91 -3.41 -11.35
N GLU A 100 9.20 -3.73 -11.29
CA GLU A 100 10.08 -3.62 -12.45
C GLU A 100 10.32 -4.94 -13.19
N GLU A 101 10.21 -6.09 -12.52
CA GLU A 101 10.64 -7.38 -13.08
C GLU A 101 9.46 -8.36 -13.34
N ASN A 102 8.32 -8.22 -12.64
CA ASN A 102 7.23 -9.21 -12.66
C ASN A 102 5.92 -8.78 -13.36
N ARG A 103 5.94 -7.81 -14.28
CA ARG A 103 4.73 -7.49 -15.09
C ARG A 103 4.23 -8.70 -15.88
N PHE A 104 5.11 -9.64 -16.17
CA PHE A 104 4.81 -10.92 -16.82
C PHE A 104 3.88 -11.80 -15.97
N TRP A 105 4.21 -12.07 -14.70
CA TRP A 105 3.41 -12.95 -13.83
C TRP A 105 2.03 -12.41 -13.46
N GLN A 106 1.86 -11.08 -13.39
CA GLN A 106 0.54 -10.45 -13.15
C GLN A 106 -0.45 -10.66 -14.29
N SER A 107 0.02 -11.03 -15.48
CA SER A 107 -0.83 -11.38 -16.62
C SER A 107 -1.37 -12.81 -16.48
N VAL A 108 -0.61 -13.68 -15.82
CA VAL A 108 -0.91 -15.11 -15.65
C VAL A 108 -1.92 -15.33 -14.52
N ASP A 109 -1.82 -14.59 -13.41
CA ASP A 109 -2.76 -14.69 -12.27
C ASP A 109 -4.19 -14.21 -12.59
N ARG A 110 -4.38 -13.39 -13.62
CA ARG A 110 -5.73 -12.97 -14.05
C ARG A 110 -6.47 -14.05 -14.84
N LEU A 111 -5.77 -15.08 -15.30
CA LEU A 111 -6.33 -16.16 -16.11
C LEU A 111 -6.72 -17.41 -15.28
N THR A 112 -6.35 -17.47 -14.00
CA THR A 112 -6.45 -18.71 -13.19
C THR A 112 -7.44 -18.64 -12.03
N TRP A 113 -8.22 -17.56 -11.86
CA TRP A 113 -9.17 -17.45 -10.75
C TRP A 113 -10.48 -18.22 -11.02
N ALA A 114 -10.45 -19.53 -10.76
CA ALA A 114 -11.62 -20.35 -10.49
C ALA A 114 -11.84 -20.49 -8.97
N PRO A 115 -13.09 -20.57 -8.47
CA PRO A 115 -13.37 -20.57 -7.04
C PRO A 115 -13.41 -22.01 -6.50
N ASP A 116 -12.72 -22.29 -5.38
CA ASP A 116 -13.16 -23.38 -4.50
C ASP A 116 -12.71 -23.19 -3.04
N ARG A 117 -13.73 -23.21 -2.16
CA ARG A 117 -13.85 -23.82 -0.82
C ARG A 117 -13.00 -23.39 0.40
N ILE A 118 -13.71 -22.79 1.36
CA ILE A 118 -13.92 -23.17 2.78
C ILE A 118 -12.80 -23.98 3.51
N HIS A 119 -12.23 -23.42 4.60
CA HIS A 119 -12.27 -23.99 5.97
C HIS A 119 -11.56 -23.11 7.04
N HIS A 120 -12.10 -23.13 8.26
CA HIS A 120 -11.60 -22.54 9.51
C HIS A 120 -10.45 -23.35 10.13
N GLN A 121 -9.35 -22.71 10.57
CA GLN A 121 -8.62 -22.95 11.85
C GLN A 121 -7.35 -22.09 11.96
N ALA A 122 -6.91 -21.81 13.19
CA ALA A 122 -5.80 -20.94 13.58
C ALA A 122 -4.41 -21.51 13.24
N TYR A 123 -4.09 -21.54 11.95
CA TYR A 123 -2.72 -21.55 11.42
C TYR A 123 -2.47 -20.17 10.78
N PRO A 124 -1.23 -19.64 10.76
CA PRO A 124 -0.94 -18.50 9.89
C PRO A 124 -1.35 -18.93 8.48
N SER A 125 -2.31 -18.21 7.90
CA SER A 125 -2.83 -18.53 6.58
C SER A 125 -1.65 -18.62 5.60
N PRO A 126 -1.67 -19.49 4.59
CA PRO A 126 -0.69 -19.43 3.50
C PRO A 126 -0.54 -18.00 2.95
N GLU A 127 -1.60 -17.20 3.03
CA GLU A 127 -1.58 -15.78 2.71
C GLU A 127 -0.74 -14.93 3.67
N ASP A 128 -0.77 -15.21 4.98
CA ASP A 128 0.04 -14.52 5.98
C ASP A 128 1.53 -14.88 5.83
N GLU A 129 1.84 -16.13 5.42
CA GLU A 129 3.19 -16.55 5.08
C GLU A 129 3.71 -15.85 3.83
N VAL A 130 2.86 -15.68 2.80
CA VAL A 130 3.19 -14.92 1.59
C VAL A 130 3.40 -13.44 1.91
N VAL A 131 2.55 -12.84 2.74
CA VAL A 131 2.71 -11.44 3.18
C VAL A 131 4.00 -11.27 4.00
N HIS A 132 4.29 -12.20 4.91
CA HIS A 132 5.53 -12.17 5.70
C HIS A 132 6.77 -12.34 4.81
N LYS A 133 6.74 -13.27 3.84
CA LYS A 133 7.80 -13.43 2.83
C LYS A 133 7.97 -12.18 1.97
N LEU A 134 6.87 -11.50 1.60
CA LEU A 134 6.92 -10.24 0.85
C LEU A 134 7.51 -9.09 1.67
N ALA A 135 7.14 -8.98 2.95
CA ALA A 135 7.64 -7.96 3.85
C ALA A 135 9.15 -8.14 4.10
N THR A 136 9.59 -9.37 4.36
CA THR A 136 11.02 -9.70 4.53
C THR A 136 11.83 -9.52 3.25
N ALA A 137 11.29 -9.87 2.08
CA ALA A 137 11.95 -9.62 0.80
C ALA A 137 12.12 -8.12 0.52
N SER A 138 11.10 -7.32 0.82
CA SER A 138 11.14 -5.86 0.63
C SER A 138 12.15 -5.19 1.57
N LEU A 139 12.18 -5.61 2.84
CA LEU A 139 13.17 -5.16 3.82
C LEU A 139 14.60 -5.52 3.39
N ARG A 140 14.83 -6.75 2.90
CA ARG A 140 16.13 -7.19 2.41
C ARG A 140 16.60 -6.36 1.22
N LYS A 141 15.71 -6.07 0.27
CA LYS A 141 16.03 -5.23 -0.90
C LYS A 141 16.37 -3.80 -0.48
N GLY A 142 15.60 -3.21 0.43
CA GLY A 142 15.88 -1.87 0.98
C GLY A 142 17.22 -1.81 1.71
N LEU A 143 17.53 -2.82 2.53
CA LEU A 143 18.81 -2.92 3.23
C LEU A 143 19.98 -3.03 2.25
N CYS A 144 19.87 -3.87 1.22
CA CYS A 144 20.91 -4.00 0.20
C CYS A 144 21.15 -2.68 -0.55
N GLN A 145 20.09 -1.93 -0.88
CA GLN A 145 20.21 -0.62 -1.53
C GLN A 145 20.87 0.42 -0.63
N ALA A 146 20.49 0.48 0.66
CA ALA A 146 21.10 1.37 1.64
C ALA A 146 22.58 1.06 1.84
N LEU A 147 22.95 -0.22 1.93
CA LEU A 147 24.35 -0.65 2.04
C LEU A 147 25.15 -0.29 0.78
N GLN A 148 24.57 -0.45 -0.41
CA GLN A 148 25.23 -0.05 -1.66
C GLN A 148 25.43 1.46 -1.75
N GLN A 149 24.47 2.28 -1.30
CA GLN A 149 24.64 3.73 -1.21
C GLN A 149 25.73 4.12 -0.20
N ALA A 150 25.72 3.51 0.99
CA ALA A 150 26.73 3.77 2.01
C ALA A 150 28.15 3.40 1.53
N LEU A 151 28.30 2.27 0.84
CA LEU A 151 29.55 1.85 0.21
C LEU A 151 30.04 2.83 -0.86
N ARG A 152 29.13 3.37 -1.70
CA ARG A 152 29.48 4.39 -2.69
C ARG A 152 29.99 5.67 -2.03
N ILE A 153 29.25 6.19 -1.04
CA ILE A 153 29.64 7.40 -0.30
C ILE A 153 31.00 7.21 0.36
N TRP A 154 31.25 6.05 0.98
CA TRP A 154 32.53 5.76 1.60
C TRP A 154 33.68 5.73 0.56
N ASN A 155 33.46 5.08 -0.58
CA ASN A 155 34.48 4.97 -1.63
C ASN A 155 34.81 6.33 -2.29
N ASP A 156 33.80 7.20 -2.44
CA ASP A 156 33.97 8.57 -2.95
C ASP A 156 34.76 9.45 -1.97
N ASN A 157 34.53 9.28 -0.67
CA ASN A 157 35.27 9.99 0.39
C ASN A 157 36.72 9.52 0.51
N VAL A 158 36.99 8.22 0.36
CA VAL A 158 38.35 7.67 0.35
C VAL A 158 39.12 8.16 -0.89
N SER A 159 38.47 8.18 -2.06
CA SER A 159 39.08 8.66 -3.31
C SER A 159 39.39 10.17 -3.30
N SER A 160 38.69 10.94 -2.49
CA SER A 160 38.90 12.39 -2.34
C SER A 160 40.01 12.74 -1.34
N ALA A 161 40.41 11.81 -0.46
CA ALA A 161 41.46 12.04 0.53
C ALA A 161 42.88 11.94 -0.06
N ASP A 162 43.06 11.12 -1.11
CA ASP A 162 44.37 10.88 -1.74
C ASP A 162 44.88 12.05 -2.60
N THR A 163 44.05 13.05 -2.91
CA THR A 163 44.47 14.24 -3.68
C THR A 163 45.00 15.41 -2.82
N SER A 164 45.02 15.29 -1.49
CA SER A 164 45.44 16.39 -0.59
C SER A 164 46.85 16.29 0.02
N THR A 165 47.66 15.31 -0.38
CA THR A 165 49.09 15.29 -0.02
C THR A 165 49.90 16.20 -0.95
N GLY A 166 49.58 17.50 -0.90
CA GLY A 166 50.46 18.55 -1.40
C GLY A 166 51.76 18.54 -0.61
N THR A 167 52.85 18.18 -1.28
CA THR A 167 54.22 18.22 -0.76
C THR A 167 54.53 19.62 -0.22
N PRO A 168 55.01 19.76 1.03
CA PRO A 168 55.47 21.05 1.52
C PRO A 168 56.76 21.41 0.78
N THR A 169 56.67 22.39 -0.11
CA THR A 169 57.85 22.98 -0.76
C THR A 169 58.61 23.79 0.29
N VAL A 170 59.63 23.19 0.88
CA VAL A 170 60.58 23.87 1.79
C VAL A 170 61.38 24.87 0.96
N ARG A 171 61.04 26.16 1.06
CA ARG A 171 61.89 27.25 0.55
C ARG A 171 62.99 27.52 1.55
N TYR A 172 64.21 27.11 1.23
CA TYR A 172 65.40 27.59 1.94
C TYR A 172 65.63 29.06 1.58
N ARG A 173 65.70 29.90 2.61
CA ARG A 173 66.10 31.30 2.53
C ARG A 173 67.60 31.34 2.79
N THR A 174 68.39 31.61 1.77
CA THR A 174 69.81 31.95 1.92
C THR A 174 69.92 33.47 1.98
N ASP A 175 70.53 33.95 3.05
CA ASP A 175 70.97 35.34 3.24
C ASP A 175 72.05 35.74 2.22
#